data_AF-A0A6P1PWR5-F1
#
_entry.id   AF-A0A6P1PWR5-F1
#
_cell.length_a   1.000
_cell.length_b   1.000
_cell.length_c   1.000
_cell.angle_alpha   90.00
_cell.angle_beta   90.00
_cell.angle_gamma   90.00
#
_symmetry.space_group_name_H-M   'P 1'
#
loop_
_entity.id
_entity.type
_entity.pdbx_description
1 polymer ?
#
loop_
_entity_poly.entity_id
_entity_poly.type
_entity_poly.pdbx_seq_one_letter_code
_entity_poly.pdbx_strand_id
1 'polypeptide(L)'
;MKKFLAVSLLALLLTGCDKPTIDATTDETMKTSIVKVREALPENKRDEFDNALKVVALSSINLGELLRKGMEGANDDSLAEKMREAFAGKTGEEVIAEAKKIMAEKELQQ
;
A
#
# COMPACT_ATOMS: atom_id res chain seq x y z
N MET A 1 -17.57 -35.92 25.42
CA MET A 1 -16.40 -35.01 25.50
C MET A 1 -16.09 -34.49 24.09
N LYS A 2 -16.83 -33.50 23.60
CA LYS A 2 -16.43 -32.07 23.51
C LYS A 2 -15.16 -31.83 22.68
N LYS A 3 -15.19 -32.23 21.40
CA LYS A 3 -14.18 -31.87 20.38
C LYS A 3 -14.83 -31.52 19.04
N PHE A 4 -15.80 -30.60 19.05
CA PHE A 4 -16.31 -29.97 17.82
C PHE A 4 -16.58 -28.48 18.06
N LEU A 5 -15.62 -27.81 18.68
CA LEU A 5 -15.67 -26.37 18.98
C LEU A 5 -14.63 -25.58 18.17
N ALA A 6 -14.11 -26.17 17.08
CA ALA A 6 -12.97 -25.63 16.34
C ALA A 6 -13.26 -25.21 14.90
N VAL A 7 -14.53 -25.14 14.47
CA VAL A 7 -14.87 -24.79 13.08
C VAL A 7 -16.11 -23.88 13.08
N SER A 8 -16.00 -22.67 13.63
CA SER A 8 -17.06 -21.66 13.42
C SER A 8 -16.59 -20.20 13.57
N LEU A 9 -15.28 -19.94 13.47
CA LEU A 9 -14.76 -18.56 13.58
C LEU A 9 -13.99 -18.09 12.34
N LEU A 10 -14.29 -18.66 11.17
CA LEU A 10 -13.75 -18.19 9.89
C LEU A 10 -14.84 -17.81 8.86
N ALA A 11 -16.11 -17.81 9.26
CA ALA A 11 -17.25 -17.55 8.38
C ALA A 11 -17.69 -16.06 8.33
N LEU A 12 -16.92 -15.13 8.92
CA LEU A 12 -17.23 -13.69 8.88
C LEU A 12 -16.40 -12.86 7.89
N LEU A 13 -15.54 -13.49 7.07
CA LEU A 13 -14.76 -12.77 6.05
C LEU A 13 -15.54 -12.47 4.75
N LEU A 14 -16.82 -12.84 4.68
CA LEU A 14 -17.70 -12.63 3.52
C LEU A 14 -18.61 -11.40 3.67
N THR A 15 -18.23 -10.39 4.46
CA THR A 15 -18.85 -9.06 4.32
C THR A 15 -18.29 -8.40 3.06
N GLY A 16 -18.90 -8.75 1.93
CA GLY A 16 -18.76 -8.02 0.68
C GLY A 16 -19.27 -6.59 0.86
N CYS A 17 -18.35 -5.65 0.70
CA CYS A 17 -18.56 -4.44 -0.08
C CYS A 17 -17.20 -4.20 -0.74
N ASP A 18 -17.19 -3.90 -2.03
CA ASP A 18 -15.98 -3.63 -2.81
C ASP A 18 -15.10 -2.65 -2.01
N LYS A 19 -14.02 -3.17 -1.39
CA LYS A 19 -13.15 -2.30 -0.59
C LYS A 19 -12.54 -1.32 -1.57
N PRO A 20 -12.63 -0.01 -1.32
CA PRO A 20 -12.03 0.95 -2.23
C PRO A 20 -10.56 0.61 -2.42
N THR A 21 -10.11 0.74 -3.66
CA THR A 21 -8.72 0.55 -4.05
C THR A 21 -8.15 1.89 -4.50
N ILE A 22 -6.83 2.00 -4.49
CA ILE A 22 -6.14 3.17 -5.01
C ILE A 22 -6.20 3.13 -6.55
N ASP A 23 -6.90 4.09 -7.13
CA ASP A 23 -6.98 4.31 -8.57
C ASP A 23 -5.82 5.19 -9.02
N ALA A 24 -4.77 4.57 -9.56
CA ALA A 24 -3.56 5.27 -9.98
C ALA A 24 -3.58 5.72 -11.46
N THR A 25 -4.74 5.72 -12.13
CA THR A 25 -4.85 6.09 -13.56
C THR A 25 -4.38 7.52 -13.87
N THR A 26 -4.58 8.45 -12.93
CA THR A 26 -4.14 9.85 -13.00
C THR A 26 -3.73 10.31 -11.60
N ASP A 27 -3.01 11.43 -11.48
CA ASP A 27 -2.62 11.94 -10.15
C ASP A 27 -3.83 12.34 -9.31
N GLU A 28 -4.86 12.90 -9.95
CA GLU A 28 -6.07 13.36 -9.27
C GLU A 28 -6.95 12.18 -8.81
N THR A 29 -7.08 11.13 -9.63
CA THR A 29 -7.78 9.91 -9.23
C THR A 29 -7.03 9.19 -8.11
N MET A 30 -5.69 9.21 -8.12
CA MET A 30 -4.88 8.60 -7.07
C MET A 30 -5.05 9.30 -5.73
N LYS A 31 -4.92 10.63 -5.69
CA LYS A 31 -5.13 11.41 -4.46
C LYS A 31 -6.54 11.20 -3.90
N THR A 32 -7.55 11.27 -4.78
CA THR A 32 -8.95 11.15 -4.37
C THR A 32 -9.28 9.74 -3.86
N SER A 33 -8.78 8.70 -4.55
CA SER A 33 -8.97 7.31 -4.13
C SER A 33 -8.23 6.98 -2.84
N ILE A 34 -7.02 7.50 -2.62
CA ILE A 34 -6.29 7.36 -1.35
C ILE A 34 -7.12 7.88 -0.16
N VAL A 35 -7.77 9.03 -0.31
CA VAL A 35 -8.65 9.58 0.73
C VAL A 35 -9.83 8.64 0.98
N LYS A 36 -10.49 8.13 -0.07
CA LYS A 36 -11.60 7.16 0.07
C LYS A 36 -11.15 5.87 0.76
N VAL A 37 -9.98 5.36 0.40
CA VAL A 37 -9.37 4.18 1.02
C VAL A 37 -9.12 4.41 2.51
N ARG A 38 -8.52 5.56 2.86
CA ARG A 38 -8.27 5.96 4.24
C ARG A 38 -9.55 6.08 5.05
N GLU A 39 -10.58 6.71 4.50
CA GLU A 39 -11.86 6.91 5.18
C GLU A 39 -12.62 5.60 5.39
N ALA A 40 -12.47 4.64 4.47
CA ALA A 40 -13.05 3.30 4.58
C ALA A 40 -12.34 2.41 5.63
N LEU A 41 -11.13 2.77 6.06
CA LEU A 41 -10.44 2.07 7.14
C LEU A 41 -11.00 2.45 8.52
N PRO A 42 -10.96 1.50 9.48
CA PRO A 42 -11.17 1.80 10.89
C PRO A 42 -10.27 2.96 11.35
N GLU A 43 -10.78 3.84 12.21
CA GLU A 43 -10.06 5.05 12.65
C GLU A 43 -8.67 4.74 13.21
N ASN A 44 -8.53 3.66 13.98
CA ASN A 44 -7.26 3.21 14.55
C ASN A 44 -6.24 2.68 13.53
N LYS A 45 -6.64 2.48 12.27
CA LYS A 45 -5.76 2.05 11.17
C LYS A 45 -5.41 3.18 10.20
N ARG A 46 -6.03 4.36 10.32
CA ARG A 46 -5.83 5.47 9.37
C ARG A 46 -4.41 6.02 9.45
N ASP A 47 -3.89 6.22 10.66
CA ASP A 47 -2.50 6.68 10.87
C ASP A 47 -1.49 5.62 10.42
N GLU A 48 -1.81 4.34 10.60
CA GLU A 48 -0.99 3.23 10.12
C GLU A 48 -0.93 3.22 8.59
N PHE A 49 -2.06 3.44 7.93
CA PHE A 49 -2.15 3.58 6.47
C PHE A 49 -1.36 4.80 5.96
N ASP A 50 -1.47 5.96 6.62
CA ASP A 50 -0.75 7.18 6.24
C ASP A 50 0.77 7.00 6.29
N ASN A 51 1.25 6.26 7.30
CA ASN A 51 2.66 5.89 7.39
C ASN A 51 3.05 4.84 6.35
N ALA A 52 2.18 3.85 6.11
CA ALA A 52 2.40 2.82 5.12
C ALA A 52 2.54 3.39 3.70
N LEU A 53 1.74 4.40 3.33
CA LEU A 53 1.87 5.12 2.07
C LEU A 53 3.29 5.69 1.90
N LYS A 54 3.85 6.31 2.94
CA LYS A 54 5.22 6.88 2.88
C LYS A 54 6.26 5.79 2.74
N VAL A 55 6.14 4.71 3.49
CA VAL A 55 7.08 3.57 3.44
C VAL A 55 7.07 2.94 2.06
N VAL A 56 5.89 2.62 1.52
CA VAL A 56 5.75 2.02 0.19
C VAL A 56 6.29 2.99 -0.86
N ALA A 57 5.88 4.26 -0.85
CA ALA A 57 6.34 5.26 -1.82
C ALA A 57 7.87 5.39 -1.83
N LEU A 58 8.50 5.49 -0.66
CA LEU A 58 9.96 5.59 -0.56
C LEU A 58 10.65 4.30 -0.99
N SER A 59 10.08 3.13 -0.69
CA SER A 59 10.65 1.84 -1.08
C SER A 59 10.60 1.57 -2.58
N SER A 60 9.58 2.11 -3.26
CA SER A 60 9.42 2.02 -4.70
C SER A 60 10.46 2.86 -5.45
N ILE A 61 11.08 3.81 -4.75
CA ILE A 61 12.12 4.68 -5.27
C ILE A 61 13.50 4.11 -4.91
N ASN A 62 14.26 3.72 -5.93
CA ASN A 62 15.66 3.36 -5.73
C ASN A 62 16.55 4.61 -5.79
N LEU A 63 17.18 4.97 -4.67
CA LEU A 63 18.02 6.18 -4.58
C LEU A 63 19.21 6.16 -5.57
N GLY A 64 19.78 4.98 -5.84
CA GLY A 64 20.83 4.82 -6.86
C GLY A 64 20.33 5.07 -8.27
N GLU A 65 19.09 4.63 -8.56
CA GLU A 65 18.43 4.92 -9.84
C GLU A 65 18.08 6.41 -10.00
N LEU A 66 17.64 7.08 -8.92
CA LEU A 66 17.41 8.53 -8.92
C LEU A 66 18.69 9.31 -9.22
N LEU A 67 19.80 8.99 -8.54
CA LEU A 67 21.09 9.65 -8.76
C LEU A 67 21.58 9.45 -10.20
N ARG A 68 21.44 8.23 -10.73
CA ARG A 68 21.78 7.91 -12.12
C ARG A 68 20.92 8.70 -13.11
N LYS A 69 19.60 8.74 -12.94
CA LYS A 69 18.66 9.50 -13.78
C LYS A 69 18.93 11.01 -13.74
N GLY A 70 19.28 11.55 -12.57
CA GLY A 70 19.67 12.95 -12.40
C GLY A 70 20.97 13.31 -13.14
N MET A 71 21.92 12.38 -13.22
CA MET A 71 23.13 12.53 -14.04
C MET A 71 22.87 12.37 -15.54
N GLU A 72 21.92 11.51 -15.93
CA GLU A 72 21.54 11.24 -17.33
C GLU A 72 20.52 12.23 -17.91
N GLY A 73 19.99 13.16 -17.10
CA GLY A 73 18.95 14.11 -17.51
C GLY A 73 17.63 13.42 -17.89
N ALA A 74 17.36 12.23 -17.34
CA ALA A 74 16.19 11.42 -17.68
C ALA A 74 14.90 11.99 -17.05
N ASN A 75 13.79 11.88 -17.79
CA ASN A 75 12.49 12.44 -17.43
C ASN A 75 11.85 11.77 -16.19
N ASP A 76 11.16 12.61 -15.41
CA ASP A 76 10.42 12.29 -14.17
C ASP A 76 9.29 11.27 -14.37
N ASP A 77 8.78 11.13 -15.61
CA ASP A 77 7.65 10.25 -15.94
C ASP A 77 7.85 8.78 -15.52
N SER A 78 9.08 8.28 -15.65
CA SER A 78 9.41 6.89 -15.27
C SER A 78 9.41 6.63 -13.76
N LEU A 79 9.56 7.69 -12.95
CA LEU A 79 9.46 7.62 -11.51
C LEU A 79 8.00 7.65 -11.07
N ALA A 80 7.23 8.56 -11.68
CA ALA A 80 5.79 8.67 -11.44
C ALA A 80 5.04 7.38 -11.82
N GLU A 81 5.42 6.71 -12.92
CA GLU A 81 4.88 5.41 -13.32
C GLU A 81 5.14 4.34 -12.26
N LYS A 82 6.38 4.19 -11.79
CA LYS A 82 6.73 3.23 -10.72
C LYS A 82 5.96 3.48 -9.43
N MET A 83 5.76 4.74 -9.07
CA MET A 83 4.94 5.09 -7.90
C MET A 83 3.49 4.69 -8.11
N ARG A 84 2.91 4.95 -9.29
CA ARG A 84 1.55 4.52 -9.61
C ARG A 84 1.41 3.01 -9.54
N GLU A 85 2.33 2.26 -10.13
CA GLU A 85 2.36 0.80 -10.09
C GLU A 85 2.43 0.25 -8.65
N ALA A 86 3.17 0.93 -7.77
CA ALA A 86 3.30 0.51 -6.38
C ALA A 86 1.99 0.58 -5.59
N PHE A 87 1.02 1.38 -6.03
CA PHE A 87 -0.26 1.59 -5.34
C PHE A 87 -1.48 1.12 -6.13
N ALA A 88 -1.38 1.03 -7.46
CA ALA A 88 -2.50 0.72 -8.35
C ALA A 88 -3.26 -0.53 -7.89
N GLY A 89 -4.55 -0.37 -7.64
CA GLY A 89 -5.45 -1.45 -7.26
C GLY A 89 -5.30 -1.96 -5.82
N LYS A 90 -4.38 -1.41 -5.01
CA LYS A 90 -4.22 -1.84 -3.61
C LYS A 90 -5.31 -1.26 -2.72
N THR A 91 -5.82 -2.07 -1.81
CA THR A 91 -6.66 -1.66 -0.68
C THR A 91 -5.83 -1.08 0.46
N GLY A 92 -6.49 -0.44 1.42
CA GLY A 92 -5.83 0.12 2.60
C GLY A 92 -5.08 -0.92 3.42
N GLU A 93 -5.67 -2.10 3.61
CA GLU A 93 -5.00 -3.18 4.33
C GLU A 93 -3.80 -3.75 3.58
N GLU A 94 -3.85 -3.83 2.26
CA GLU A 94 -2.72 -4.30 1.44
C GLU A 94 -1.55 -3.33 1.45
N VAL A 95 -1.81 -2.02 1.42
CA VAL A 95 -0.76 -1.00 1.59
C VAL A 95 -0.09 -1.12 2.95
N ILE A 96 -0.87 -1.27 4.02
CA ILE A 96 -0.33 -1.49 5.38
C ILE A 96 0.52 -2.77 5.44
N ALA A 97 0.01 -3.87 4.88
CA ALA A 97 0.71 -5.16 4.87
C ALA A 97 2.04 -5.08 4.11
N GLU A 98 2.04 -4.41 2.95
CA GLU A 98 3.24 -4.20 2.15
C GLU A 98 4.28 -3.36 2.89
N ALA A 99 3.86 -2.28 3.54
CA ALA A 99 4.78 -1.46 4.35
C ALA A 99 5.44 -2.28 5.48
N LYS A 100 4.67 -3.13 6.16
CA LYS A 100 5.21 -4.03 7.20
C LYS A 100 6.23 -5.01 6.64
N LYS A 101 5.95 -5.59 5.48
CA LYS A 101 6.87 -6.49 4.79
C LYS A 101 8.18 -5.76 4.44
N ILE A 102 8.08 -4.56 3.86
CA ILE A 102 9.26 -3.73 3.55
C ILE A 102 10.07 -3.44 4.82
N MET A 103 9.44 -3.01 5.91
CA MET A 103 10.15 -2.71 7.16
C MET A 103 10.85 -3.96 7.71
N ALA A 104 10.19 -5.11 7.74
CA ALA A 104 10.78 -6.37 8.18
C ALA A 104 11.97 -6.78 7.30
N GLU A 105 11.88 -6.62 5.97
CA GLU A 105 12.98 -6.87 5.06
C GLU A 105 14.17 -5.93 5.31
N LYS A 106 13.91 -4.65 5.63
CA LYS A 106 14.95 -3.67 5.94
C LYS A 106 15.65 -3.96 7.26
N GLU A 107 14.92 -4.40 8.28
CA GLU A 107 15.49 -4.81 9.58
C GLU A 107 16.37 -6.06 9.44
N LEU A 108 16.01 -7.01 8.57
CA LEU A 108 16.82 -8.22 8.31
C LEU A 108 18.09 -7.95 7.47
N GLN A 109 18.13 -6.83 6.75
CA GLN A 109 19.28 -6.42 5.92
C GLN A 109 20.27 -5.51 6.66
N GLN A 110 19.98 -5.13 7.91
CA GLN A 110 20.83 -4.34 8.80
C GLN A 110 21.64 -5.23 9.74
#